data_AF-A0A5B2VPS0-F1
#
_entry.id   AF-A0A5B2VPS0-F1
#
_cell.length_a   1.000
_cell.length_b   1.000
_cell.length_c   1.000
_cell.angle_alpha   90.00
_cell.angle_beta   90.00
_cell.angle_gamma   90.00
#
_symmetry.space_group_name_H-M   'P 1'
#
loop_
_entity.id
_entity.type
_entity.pdbx_description
1 polymer ?
#
loop_
_entity_poly.entity_id
_entity_poly.type
_entity_poly.pdbx_seq_one_letter_code
_entity_poly.pdbx_strand_id
1 'polypeptide(L)' 'MKAFTIKLNSNRYDVLPLNGHPQRFKVNVNGFDVYYEPDLDGYLRPEVQGGFGANMSLLLDLADRIQETTMHETTLE' A
#
# COMPACT_ATOMS: atom_id res chain seq x y z
N MET A 1 2.09 7.75 -11.01
CA MET A 1 2.81 6.53 -10.59
C MET A 1 2.28 5.33 -11.36
N LYS A 2 3.12 4.32 -11.64
CA LYS A 2 2.68 3.07 -12.29
C LYS A 2 2.40 1.99 -11.25
N ALA A 3 1.61 0.98 -11.59
CA ALA A 3 1.44 -0.19 -10.73
C ALA A 3 2.77 -0.91 -10.53
N PHE A 4 3.00 -1.43 -9.32
CA PHE A 4 4.22 -2.12 -8.94
C PHE A 4 3.92 -3.29 -7.99
N THR A 5 4.87 -4.18 -7.80
CA THR A 5 4.68 -5.37 -6.95
C THR A 5 5.66 -5.35 -5.78
N ILE A 6 5.14 -5.47 -4.56
CA ILE A 6 5.94 -5.63 -3.35
C ILE A 6 6.12 -7.13 -3.06
N LYS A 7 7.35 -7.52 -2.72
CA LYS A 7 7.65 -8.88 -2.27
C LYS A 7 7.85 -8.87 -0.76
N LEU A 8 7.07 -9.68 -0.05
CA LEU A 8 7.10 -9.74 1.40
C LEU A 8 6.77 -11.14 1.91
N ASN A 9 7.58 -11.68 2.83
CA ASN A 9 7.38 -12.97 3.48
C ASN A 9 7.17 -14.12 2.47
N SER A 10 7.94 -14.09 1.38
CA SER A 10 7.83 -15.00 0.22
C SER A 10 6.56 -14.84 -0.64
N ASN A 11 5.65 -13.92 -0.28
CA ASN A 11 4.47 -13.57 -1.05
C ASN A 11 4.71 -12.33 -1.94
N ARG A 12 3.86 -12.17 -2.95
CA ARG A 12 3.84 -11.00 -3.84
C ARG A 12 2.51 -10.28 -3.67
N TYR A 13 2.58 -8.95 -3.60
CA TYR A 13 1.45 -8.08 -3.41
C TYR A 13 1.46 -7.02 -4.51
N ASP A 14 0.47 -7.05 -5.38
CA ASP A 14 0.34 -6.09 -6.45
C ASP A 14 -0.29 -4.81 -5.92
N VAL A 15 0.44 -3.70 -6.11
CA VAL A 15 0.08 -2.36 -5.67
C VAL A 15 -0.33 -1.56 -6.89
N LEU A 16 -1.59 -1.12 -6.90
CA LEU A 16 -2.16 -0.29 -7.94
C LEU A 16 -2.36 1.13 -7.41
N PRO A 17 -1.61 2.13 -7.89
CA PRO A 17 -1.89 3.53 -7.58
C PRO A 17 -3.23 3.93 -8.23
N LEU A 18 -4.12 4.53 -7.44
CA LEU A 18 -5.41 5.02 -7.92
C LEU A 18 -5.27 6.46 -8.40
N ASN A 19 -5.35 6.65 -9.72
CA ASN A 19 -5.29 7.98 -10.33
C ASN A 19 -6.53 8.80 -9.95
N GLY A 20 -6.32 10.08 -9.60
CA GLY A 20 -7.41 11.01 -9.24
C GLY A 20 -7.56 11.27 -7.73
N HIS A 21 -6.79 10.61 -6.89
CA HIS A 21 -6.70 10.88 -5.45
C HIS A 21 -5.26 11.23 -5.05
N PRO A 22 -5.03 12.09 -4.05
CA PRO A 22 -3.70 12.29 -3.49
C PRO A 22 -3.24 10.96 -2.87
N GLN A 23 -2.30 10.28 -3.53
CA GLN A 23 -1.53 9.15 -3.01
C GLN A 23 -2.35 7.98 -2.44
N ARG A 24 -3.44 7.57 -3.12
CA ARG A 24 -4.20 6.38 -2.75
C ARG A 24 -3.71 5.15 -3.52
N PHE A 25 -3.53 4.03 -2.82
CA PHE A 25 -3.08 2.76 -3.41
C PHE A 25 -4.08 1.65 -3.08
N LYS A 26 -4.23 0.72 -4.02
CA LYS A 26 -5.03 -0.49 -3.86
C LYS A 26 -4.09 -1.68 -3.89
N VAL A 27 -4.17 -2.57 -2.91
CA VAL A 27 -3.34 -3.77 -2.81
C VAL A 27 -4.22 -4.98 -2.63
N ASN A 28 -3.98 -6.02 -3.44
CA ASN A 28 -4.67 -7.29 -3.23
C ASN A 28 -3.91 -8.15 -2.21
N VAL A 29 -4.51 -8.39 -1.05
CA VAL A 29 -3.98 -9.21 0.04
C VAL A 29 -4.86 -10.45 0.18
N ASN A 30 -4.37 -11.61 -0.26
CA ASN A 30 -5.10 -12.89 -0.18
C ASN A 30 -6.51 -12.84 -0.80
N GLY A 31 -6.68 -12.14 -1.92
CA GLY A 31 -7.97 -11.98 -2.59
C GLY A 31 -8.84 -10.84 -2.06
N PHE A 32 -8.37 -10.11 -1.04
CA PHE A 32 -9.04 -8.92 -0.51
C PHE A 32 -8.36 -7.66 -1.00
N ASP A 33 -9.17 -6.70 -1.44
CA ASP A 33 -8.69 -5.39 -1.84
C ASP A 33 -8.56 -4.50 -0.62
N VAL A 34 -7.31 -4.20 -0.24
CA VAL A 34 -6.98 -3.26 0.83
C VAL A 34 -6.56 -1.95 0.21
N TYR A 35 -7.18 -0.86 0.64
CA TYR A 35 -6.82 0.47 0.20
C TYR A 35 -5.86 1.10 1.20
N TYR A 36 -4.89 1.86 0.71
CA TYR A 36 -3.93 2.61 1.52
C TYR A 36 -4.02 4.08 1.14
N GLU A 37 -4.10 4.94 2.14
CA GLU A 37 -4.14 6.38 1.96
C GLU A 37 -3.27 7.09 3.00
N PRO A 38 -2.71 8.26 2.66
CA PRO A 38 -1.99 9.08 3.63
C PRO A 38 -2.98 9.62 4.67
N ASP A 39 -2.62 9.43 5.93
CA ASP A 39 -3.32 10.04 7.06
C ASP A 39 -2.94 11.53 7.22
N LEU A 40 -3.47 12.20 8.23
CA LEU A 40 -3.19 13.64 8.48
C LEU A 40 -1.71 13.92 8.74
N ASP A 41 -0.97 12.92 9.23
CA ASP A 41 0.47 12.97 9.49
C ASP A 41 1.31 12.67 8.22
N GLY A 42 0.67 12.39 7.09
CA GLY A 42 1.32 12.08 5.81
C GLY A 42 1.83 10.64 5.67
N TYR A 43 1.68 9.80 6.70
CA TYR A 43 2.00 8.38 6.63
C TYR A 43 0.87 7.57 6.00
N LEU A 44 1.24 6.61 5.15
CA LEU A 44 0.30 5.68 4.54
C LEU A 44 -0.26 4.73 5.60
N ARG A 45 -1.58 4.58 5.62
CA ARG A 45 -2.28 3.63 6.50
C ARG A 45 -3.28 2.80 5.70
N PRO A 46 -3.46 1.52 6.06
CA PRO A 46 -4.50 0.70 5.47
C PRO A 46 -5.88 1.19 5.92
N GLU A 47 -6.77 1.43 4.96
CA GLU A 47 -8.20 1.60 5.18
C GLU A 47 -8.80 0.20 5.43
N VAL A 48 -8.88 -0.18 6.72
CA VAL A 48 -9.44 -1.47 7.12
C VAL A 48 -10.96 -1.38 7.15
N GLN A 49 -11.61 -1.35 5.98
CA GLN A 49 -13.06 -1.49 5.90
C GLN A 49 -13.46 -2.96 6.08
N GLY A 50 -13.91 -3.32 7.29
CA GLY A 50 -14.40 -4.64 7.62
C GLY A 50 -13.28 -5.60 8.02
N GLY A 51 -13.47 -6.33 9.12
CA GLY A 51 -12.50 -7.26 9.71
C GLY A 51 -12.22 -8.49 8.85
N PHE A 52 -11.72 -8.30 7.63
CA PHE A 52 -11.10 -9.34 6.84
C PHE A 52 -9.83 -9.72 7.56
N GLY A 53 -9.66 -10.99 7.93
CA GLY A 53 -8.57 -11.53 8.74
C GLY A 53 -7.15 -11.39 8.16
N ALA A 54 -6.89 -10.36 7.35
CA ALA A 54 -5.58 -9.88 7.04
C ALA A 54 -4.86 -9.49 8.34
N ASN A 55 -3.66 -10.03 8.50
CA ASN A 55 -2.84 -9.79 9.66
C ASN A 55 -2.43 -8.30 9.69
N MET A 56 -2.78 -7.58 10.77
CA MET A 56 -2.49 -6.15 10.91
C MET A 56 -1.00 -5.85 10.72
N SER A 57 -0.12 -6.73 11.19
CA SER A 57 1.33 -6.59 10.98
C SER A 57 1.72 -6.64 9.52
N LEU A 58 1.06 -7.50 8.72
CA LEU A 58 1.27 -7.56 7.27
C LEU A 58 0.83 -6.25 6.60
N LEU A 59 -0.32 -5.71 7.00
CA LEU A 59 -0.84 -4.47 6.40
C LEU A 59 0.08 -3.28 6.71
N LEU A 60 0.56 -3.16 7.93
CA LEU A 60 1.51 -2.09 8.31
C LEU A 60 2.84 -2.21 7.56
N ASP A 61 3.36 -3.42 7.41
CA ASP A 61 4.62 -3.69 6.73
C ASP A 61 4.50 -3.55 5.20
N LEU A 62 3.29 -3.66 4.65
CA LEU A 62 2.98 -3.25 3.27
C LEU A 62 2.91 -1.73 3.13
N ALA A 63 2.27 -1.03 4.06
CA ALA A 63 2.19 0.43 4.04
C ALA A 63 3.58 1.08 4.02
N ASP A 64 4.48 0.60 4.88
CA ASP A 64 5.87 1.07 4.98
C ASP A 64 6.60 0.90 3.64
N ARG A 65 6.53 -0.29 3.02
CA ARG A 65 7.19 -0.54 1.72
C ARG A 65 6.60 0.24 0.56
N ILE A 66 5.29 0.48 0.56
CA ILE A 66 4.66 1.37 -0.43
C ILE A 66 5.24 2.76 -0.26
N GLN A 67 5.28 3.27 0.97
CA GLN A 67 5.81 4.58 1.28
C GLN A 67 7.29 4.70 0.90
N GLU A 68 8.14 3.74 1.25
CA GLU A 68 9.56 3.71 0.87
C GLU A 68 9.76 3.69 -0.65
N THR A 69 8.99 2.87 -1.37
CA THR A 69 9.06 2.79 -2.84
C THR A 69 8.67 4.13 -3.45
N THR A 70 7.59 4.73 -2.95
CA THR A 70 7.06 5.97 -3.49
C THR A 70 7.96 7.19 -3.22
N MET A 71 8.59 7.23 -2.05
CA MET A 71 9.59 8.26 -1.71
C MET A 71 10.87 8.12 -2.53
N HIS A 72 11.35 6.89 -2.75
CA HIS A 72 12.52 6.65 -3.60
C HIS A 72 12.27 7.03 -5.06
N GLU A 73 11.09 6.72 -5.62
CA GLU A 73 10.74 7.13 -6.98
C GLU A 73 10.69 8.66 -7.14
N THR A 74 10.32 9.40 -6.09
CA THR A 74 10.25 10.88 -6.11
C THR A 74 11.65 11.53 -5.99
N THR A 75 12.68 10.79 -5.57
CA THR A 75 14.04 11.33 -5.37
C THR A 75 14.93 11.22 -6.62
N LEU A 76 14.40 10.65 -7.72
CA LEU A 76 15.13 10.45 -8.98
C LEU A 76 14.83 11.50 -10.07
N GLU A 77 14.26 12.65 -9.71
CA GLU A 77 14.00 13.78 -10.62
C GLU A 77 15.05 14.89 -10.52
#